data_AF-Q8IGX7-F1
#
_entry.id   AF-Q8IGX7-F1
#
_cell.length_a   1.000
_cell.length_b   1.000
_cell.length_c   1.000
_cell.angle_alpha   90.00
_cell.angle_beta   90.00
_cell.angle_gamma   90.00
#
_symmetry.space_group_name_H-M   'P 1'
#
loop_
_entity.id
_entity.type
_entity.pdbx_description
1 polymer ?
#
loop_
_entity_poly.entity_id
_entity_poly.type
_entity_poly.pdbx_seq_one_letter_code
_entity_poly.pdbx_strand_id
1 'polypeptide(L)'
;MANFELGNPKKAARLLSQILESQPTHSAQQTQKYLESRVPGKNVQETKPSWFSNYTRLCQGRRLPEERSGDPLRCYLDGKRHAYFTLAPLQVELVHLDPDINVYHGMLSSKQILSIFEEADKEEMVRSAVAGSGGEGTVRDLRVSQQTWLDYKSPVMNSVGRIIQFVSGFDMAGAEHMQVANYGVGGQYEPHPDYFEVNLPKNFEGDRISTSMFYLSDVEQGGYTVFTKLNVFLPPVKGALVMWHNLHRSLHVDARTLHAGCPVIVGSKRIGNIWMHSGYQEFRRPCNLTSDSYKSLAYRD
;
A
#
# COMPACT_ATOMS: atom_id res chain seq x y z
N MET A 1 19.10 20.02 8.75
CA MET A 1 19.65 18.73 8.29
C MET A 1 18.70 18.10 7.27
N ALA A 2 18.65 18.68 6.06
CA ALA A 2 17.72 18.30 4.99
C ALA A 2 18.44 17.55 3.84
N ASN A 3 19.42 16.72 4.18
CA ASN A 3 20.25 16.01 3.19
C ASN A 3 19.78 14.57 3.00
N PHE A 4 18.47 14.36 2.83
CA PHE A 4 17.99 13.15 2.17
C PHE A 4 18.01 13.41 0.67
N GLU A 5 18.96 12.77 0.00
CA GLU A 5 19.11 12.89 -1.45
C GLU A 5 17.85 12.35 -2.13
N LEU A 6 16.99 13.26 -2.59
CA LEU A 6 15.93 12.97 -3.54
C LEU A 6 16.61 12.80 -4.92
N GLY A 7 16.60 11.59 -5.45
CA GLY A 7 17.02 11.30 -6.83
C GLY A 7 18.28 10.44 -6.98
N ASN A 8 18.59 10.08 -8.24
CA ASN A 8 19.80 9.33 -8.61
C ASN A 8 20.77 10.29 -9.31
N PRO A 9 21.80 10.80 -8.62
CA PRO A 9 22.68 11.84 -9.16
C PRO A 9 23.47 11.34 -10.38
N LYS A 10 23.81 10.04 -10.45
CA LYS A 10 24.48 9.45 -11.61
C LYS A 10 23.55 9.43 -12.83
N LYS A 11 22.28 9.05 -12.65
CA LYS A 11 21.27 9.07 -13.70
C LYS A 11 20.99 10.50 -14.16
N ALA A 12 20.87 11.44 -13.21
CA ALA A 12 20.68 12.86 -13.50
C ALA A 12 21.85 13.43 -14.32
N ALA A 13 23.11 13.17 -13.91
CA ALA A 13 24.29 13.61 -14.64
C ALA A 13 24.30 13.07 -16.08
N ARG A 14 23.99 11.79 -16.29
CA ARG A 14 23.92 11.19 -17.63
C ARG A 14 22.85 11.85 -18.52
N LEU A 15 21.65 12.10 -17.98
CA LEU A 15 20.58 12.76 -18.72
C LEU A 15 20.92 14.22 -19.05
N LEU A 16 21.55 14.94 -18.11
CA LEU A 16 22.00 16.31 -18.32
C LEU A 16 23.07 16.39 -19.40
N SER A 17 24.03 15.45 -19.42
CA SER A 17 25.03 15.36 -20.50
C SER A 17 24.38 15.18 -21.87
N GLN A 18 23.36 14.30 -22.00
CA GLN A 18 22.66 14.10 -23.26
C GLN A 18 21.95 15.37 -23.76
N ILE A 19 21.35 16.14 -22.86
CA ILE A 19 20.74 17.43 -23.22
C ILE A 19 21.81 18.41 -23.71
N LEU A 20 22.93 18.50 -22.99
CA LEU A 20 23.99 19.46 -23.26
C LEU A 20 24.86 19.12 -24.47
N GLU A 21 24.93 17.85 -24.87
CA GLU A 21 25.51 17.43 -26.15
C GLU A 21 24.75 18.04 -27.33
N SER A 22 23.41 18.10 -27.25
CA SER A 22 22.57 18.67 -28.30
C SER A 22 22.42 20.19 -28.21
N GLN A 23 22.38 20.73 -26.98
CA GLN A 23 22.18 22.15 -26.70
C GLN A 23 23.14 22.64 -25.61
N PRO A 24 24.37 23.05 -25.97
CA PRO A 24 25.41 23.39 -24.99
C PRO A 24 25.07 24.59 -24.09
N THR A 25 24.16 25.47 -24.53
CA THR A 25 23.73 26.67 -23.81
C THR A 25 22.45 26.47 -22.99
N HIS A 26 21.91 25.23 -22.93
CA HIS A 26 20.70 24.94 -22.18
C HIS A 26 20.90 25.15 -20.67
N SER A 27 19.84 25.55 -19.96
CA SER A 27 19.87 25.81 -18.50
C SER A 27 20.33 24.61 -17.67
N ALA A 28 20.26 23.41 -18.25
CA ALA A 28 20.78 22.15 -17.71
C ALA A 28 22.27 22.22 -17.31
N GLN A 29 23.08 23.09 -17.93
CA GLN A 29 24.50 23.26 -17.62
C GLN A 29 24.71 23.71 -16.17
N GLN A 30 23.80 24.53 -15.64
CA GLN A 30 23.87 25.00 -14.26
C GLN A 30 23.62 23.86 -13.28
N THR A 31 22.65 23.00 -13.58
CA THR A 31 22.35 21.79 -12.79
C THR A 31 23.50 20.79 -12.84
N GLN A 32 24.15 20.60 -13.99
CA GLN A 32 25.33 19.74 -14.12
C GLN A 32 26.49 20.26 -13.27
N LYS A 33 26.82 21.56 -13.36
CA LYS A 33 27.85 22.18 -12.51
C LYS A 33 27.54 22.06 -11.03
N TYR A 34 26.28 22.20 -10.63
CA TYR A 34 25.86 21.98 -9.25
C TYR A 34 26.10 20.54 -8.80
N LEU A 35 25.80 19.55 -9.65
CA LEU A 35 26.05 18.14 -9.33
C LEU A 35 27.55 17.81 -9.24
N GLU A 36 28.38 18.39 -10.11
CA GLU A 36 29.83 18.20 -10.14
C GLU A 36 30.55 18.86 -8.97
N SER A 37 30.10 20.05 -8.56
CA SER A 37 30.66 20.79 -7.40
C SER A 37 30.18 20.26 -6.05
N ARG A 38 29.26 19.30 -6.05
CA ARG A 38 28.67 18.75 -4.83
C ARG A 38 29.68 17.85 -4.12
N VAL A 39 30.04 18.22 -2.89
CA VAL A 39 30.75 17.31 -1.98
C VAL A 39 29.77 16.20 -1.60
N PRO A 40 30.10 14.90 -1.79
CA PRO A 40 29.26 13.81 -1.33
C PRO A 40 28.96 14.01 0.15
N GLY A 41 27.68 14.03 0.53
CA GLY A 41 27.32 14.03 1.94
C GLY A 41 28.01 12.85 2.61
N LYS A 42 28.66 13.07 3.77
CA LYS A 42 29.12 11.95 4.58
C LYS A 42 27.91 11.03 4.79
N ASN A 43 28.05 9.75 4.47
CA ASN A 43 27.07 8.72 4.83
C ASN A 43 27.05 8.62 6.36
N VAL A 44 26.36 9.56 7.01
CA VAL A 44 26.04 9.43 8.43
C VAL A 44 25.00 8.33 8.47
N GLN A 45 25.41 7.18 8.99
CA GLN A 45 24.53 6.07 9.27
C GLN A 45 23.60 6.54 10.41
N GLU A 46 22.50 7.19 10.06
CA GLU A 46 21.48 7.61 11.02
C GLU A 46 20.92 6.35 11.67
N THR A 47 21.30 6.10 12.92
CA THR A 47 20.79 4.99 13.73
C THR A 47 19.35 5.22 14.16
N LYS A 48 18.88 6.48 14.15
CA LYS A 48 17.50 6.90 14.40
C LYS A 48 17.12 8.07 13.48
N PRO A 49 16.72 7.80 12.22
CA PRO A 49 16.27 8.86 11.32
C PRO A 49 15.00 9.52 11.85
N SER A 50 14.79 10.79 11.50
CA SER A 50 13.49 11.44 11.72
C SER A 50 12.38 10.69 10.97
N TRP A 51 11.14 10.82 11.43
CA TRP A 51 9.98 10.19 10.80
C TRP A 51 9.91 10.50 9.28
N PHE A 52 10.07 11.78 8.92
CA PHE A 52 10.01 12.22 7.52
C PHE A 52 11.16 11.67 6.67
N SER A 53 12.35 11.54 7.27
CA SER A 53 13.52 10.91 6.65
C SER A 53 13.23 9.44 6.34
N ASN A 54 12.66 8.69 7.29
CA ASN A 54 12.31 7.29 7.08
C ASN A 54 11.21 7.14 6.02
N TYR A 55 10.15 7.94 6.09
CA TYR A 55 9.09 7.97 5.09
C TYR A 55 9.64 8.21 3.67
N THR A 56 10.49 9.23 3.51
CA THR A 56 11.12 9.56 2.21
C THR A 56 11.98 8.40 1.70
N ARG A 57 12.74 7.75 2.59
CA ARG A 57 13.58 6.60 2.26
C ARG A 57 12.75 5.42 1.73
N LEU A 58 11.65 5.09 2.41
CA LEU A 58 10.75 4.02 1.99
C LEU A 58 10.13 4.32 0.62
N CYS A 59 9.72 5.58 0.37
CA CYS A 59 9.21 6.00 -0.93
C CYS A 59 10.25 5.98 -2.07
N GLN A 60 11.55 5.86 -1.74
CA GLN A 60 12.62 5.64 -2.71
C GLN A 60 12.94 4.16 -2.94
N GLY A 61 12.18 3.24 -2.34
CA GLY A 61 12.48 1.81 -2.39
C GLY A 61 13.71 1.41 -1.59
N ARG A 62 13.97 2.13 -0.50
CA ARG A 62 15.09 1.87 0.40
C ARG A 62 14.54 1.64 1.80
N ARG A 63 15.14 0.73 2.55
CA ARG A 63 14.84 0.49 3.96
C ARG A 63 16.08 0.64 4.82
N LEU A 64 15.90 0.91 6.10
CA LEU A 64 17.00 0.80 7.05
C LEU A 64 17.45 -0.67 7.15
N PRO A 65 18.75 -0.93 7.37
CA PRO A 65 19.20 -2.28 7.71
C PRO A 65 18.52 -2.75 8.98
N GLU A 66 17.86 -3.90 8.92
CA GLU A 66 17.28 -4.55 10.09
C GLU A 66 18.38 -5.37 10.79
N GLU A 67 18.42 -5.30 12.13
CA GLU A 67 19.14 -6.31 12.90
C GLU A 67 18.46 -7.66 12.64
N ARG A 68 19.22 -8.66 12.17
CA ARG A 68 18.68 -9.99 11.86
C ARG A 68 18.28 -10.70 13.16
N SER A 69 17.09 -10.41 13.67
CA SER A 69 16.45 -11.17 14.75
C SER A 69 15.18 -11.82 14.23
N GLY A 70 15.24 -13.12 13.93
CA GLY A 70 14.07 -13.89 13.53
C GLY A 70 14.24 -14.64 12.20
N ASP A 71 13.13 -15.23 11.75
CA ASP A 71 13.09 -16.03 10.53
C ASP A 71 13.31 -15.16 9.29
N PRO A 72 14.04 -15.66 8.27
CA PRO A 72 14.21 -14.93 7.03
C PRO A 72 12.87 -14.81 6.28
N LEU A 73 12.63 -13.62 5.71
CA LEU A 73 11.56 -13.43 4.72
C LEU A 73 11.78 -14.39 3.56
N ARG A 74 10.69 -14.98 3.06
CA ARG A 74 10.73 -15.98 1.99
C ARG A 74 9.52 -15.85 1.07
N CYS A 75 9.72 -16.25 -0.17
CA CYS A 75 8.64 -16.51 -1.11
C CYS A 75 8.35 -18.01 -1.13
N TYR A 76 7.08 -18.39 -1.25
CA TYR A 76 6.68 -19.79 -1.31
C TYR A 76 5.37 -19.98 -2.07
N LEU A 77 5.11 -21.23 -2.43
CA LEU A 77 3.86 -21.65 -3.05
C LEU A 77 2.90 -22.20 -2.00
N ASP A 78 1.72 -21.59 -1.86
CA ASP A 78 0.69 -22.01 -0.90
C ASP A 78 -0.49 -22.68 -1.61
N GLY A 79 -0.48 -24.01 -1.60
CA GLY A 79 -1.60 -24.83 -2.10
C GLY A 79 -2.54 -25.34 -1.00
N LYS A 80 -2.33 -24.94 0.26
CA LYS A 80 -3.06 -25.50 1.42
C LYS A 80 -4.10 -24.55 2.00
N ARG A 81 -4.00 -23.25 1.69
CA ARG A 81 -4.91 -22.22 2.20
C ARG A 81 -6.38 -22.46 1.89
N HIS A 82 -6.68 -22.89 0.67
CA HIS A 82 -8.04 -23.20 0.22
C HIS A 82 -7.98 -24.25 -0.88
N ALA A 83 -9.00 -25.12 -0.99
CA ALA A 83 -9.04 -26.21 -1.96
C ALA A 83 -8.86 -25.72 -3.42
N TYR A 84 -9.28 -24.49 -3.70
CA TYR A 84 -9.11 -23.81 -5.00
C TYR A 84 -7.63 -23.72 -5.44
N PHE A 85 -6.68 -23.64 -4.51
CA PHE A 85 -5.26 -23.48 -4.81
C PHE A 85 -4.48 -24.81 -4.86
N THR A 86 -5.17 -25.96 -4.80
CA THR A 86 -4.50 -27.27 -4.77
C THR A 86 -3.68 -27.55 -6.04
N LEU A 87 -4.24 -27.23 -7.21
CA LEU A 87 -3.58 -27.47 -8.52
C LEU A 87 -2.79 -26.27 -9.02
N ALA A 88 -3.17 -25.06 -8.60
CA ALA A 88 -2.50 -23.82 -8.90
C ALA A 88 -2.21 -23.07 -7.59
N PRO A 89 -1.11 -23.40 -6.90
CA PRO A 89 -0.75 -22.78 -5.63
C PRO A 89 -0.59 -21.26 -5.74
N LEU A 90 -0.95 -20.56 -4.66
CA LEU A 90 -0.71 -19.12 -4.55
C LEU A 90 0.79 -18.83 -4.51
N GLN A 91 1.23 -17.82 -5.26
CA GLN A 91 2.58 -17.29 -5.17
C GLN A 91 2.63 -16.23 -4.07
N VAL A 92 3.15 -16.59 -2.90
CA VAL A 92 3.16 -15.74 -1.71
C VAL A 92 4.55 -15.19 -1.48
N GLU A 93 4.65 -13.87 -1.32
CA GLU A 93 5.83 -13.16 -0.86
C GLU A 93 5.55 -12.57 0.53
N LEU A 94 6.26 -13.05 1.54
CA LEU A 94 6.20 -12.51 2.89
C LEU A 94 7.05 -11.23 2.94
N VAL A 95 6.43 -10.08 3.20
CA VAL A 95 7.16 -8.80 3.33
C VAL A 95 7.29 -8.34 4.78
N HIS A 96 6.47 -8.89 5.67
CA HIS A 96 6.58 -8.70 7.11
C HIS A 96 5.95 -9.90 7.84
N LEU A 97 6.54 -10.30 8.98
CA LEU A 97 6.11 -11.50 9.71
C LEU A 97 5.13 -11.20 10.87
N ASP A 98 5.29 -10.08 11.58
CA ASP A 98 4.42 -9.70 12.70
C ASP A 98 4.29 -8.17 12.84
N PRO A 99 3.20 -7.53 12.36
CA PRO A 99 2.02 -8.18 11.78
C PRO A 99 2.32 -8.80 10.42
N ASP A 100 1.53 -9.79 10.01
CA ASP A 100 1.69 -10.42 8.71
C ASP A 100 1.29 -9.44 7.59
N ILE A 101 2.22 -9.22 6.66
CA ILE A 101 1.97 -8.45 5.45
C ILE A 101 2.48 -9.29 4.29
N ASN A 102 1.56 -9.63 3.39
CA ASN A 102 1.80 -10.59 2.33
C ASN A 102 1.42 -10.01 0.97
N VAL A 103 2.25 -10.26 -0.04
CA VAL A 103 1.94 -10.02 -1.43
C VAL A 103 1.61 -11.37 -2.09
N TYR A 104 0.46 -11.43 -2.74
CA TYR A 104 0.02 -12.57 -3.55
C TYR A 104 0.12 -12.16 -5.01
N HIS A 105 0.97 -12.83 -5.76
CA HIS A 105 1.26 -12.49 -7.15
C HIS A 105 0.28 -13.16 -8.12
N GLY A 106 -0.03 -12.47 -9.22
CA GLY A 106 -0.83 -13.03 -10.31
C GLY A 106 -2.30 -13.29 -9.96
N MET A 107 -2.87 -12.55 -9.01
CA MET A 107 -4.24 -12.76 -8.54
C MET A 107 -5.30 -12.29 -9.54
N LEU A 108 -5.01 -11.24 -10.31
CA LEU A 108 -5.88 -10.76 -11.38
C LEU A 108 -5.16 -10.77 -12.72
N SER A 109 -5.82 -11.33 -13.73
CA SER A 109 -5.39 -11.22 -15.12
C SER A 109 -5.66 -9.82 -15.68
N SER A 110 -4.92 -9.44 -16.73
CA SER A 110 -5.18 -8.19 -17.46
C SER A 110 -6.62 -8.06 -17.95
N LYS A 111 -7.25 -9.18 -18.36
CA LYS A 111 -8.66 -9.18 -18.80
C LYS A 111 -9.62 -8.85 -17.64
N GLN A 112 -9.41 -9.45 -16.47
CA GLN A 112 -10.21 -9.12 -15.28
C GLN A 112 -10.03 -7.66 -14.89
N ILE A 113 -8.79 -7.15 -14.90
CA ILE A 113 -8.52 -5.74 -14.58
C ILE A 113 -9.24 -4.80 -15.55
N LEU A 114 -9.22 -5.09 -16.85
CA LEU A 114 -9.97 -4.29 -17.84
C LEU A 114 -11.47 -4.31 -17.56
N SER A 115 -12.06 -5.47 -17.28
CA SER A 115 -13.47 -5.55 -16.93
C SER A 115 -13.81 -4.84 -15.61
N ILE A 116 -12.89 -4.81 -14.63
CA ILE A 116 -13.06 -3.97 -13.43
C ILE A 116 -13.11 -2.49 -13.80
N PHE A 117 -12.25 -2.04 -14.72
CA PHE A 117 -12.30 -0.66 -15.20
C PHE A 117 -13.59 -0.38 -16.00
N GLU A 118 -14.07 -1.31 -16.82
CA GLU A 118 -15.36 -1.17 -17.51
C GLU A 118 -16.53 -1.05 -16.53
N GLU A 119 -16.52 -1.76 -15.40
CA GLU A 119 -17.52 -1.56 -14.34
C GLU A 119 -17.33 -0.21 -13.63
N ALA A 120 -16.08 0.20 -13.35
CA ALA A 120 -15.78 1.49 -12.72
C ALA A 120 -16.21 2.68 -13.59
N ASP A 121 -16.05 2.58 -14.91
CA ASP A 121 -16.40 3.64 -15.87
C ASP A 121 -17.92 3.82 -16.04
N LYS A 122 -18.73 2.87 -15.55
CA LYS A 122 -20.21 3.03 -15.48
C LYS A 122 -20.64 3.91 -14.31
N GLU A 123 -19.78 4.07 -13.31
CA GLU A 123 -20.02 4.86 -12.13
C GLU A 123 -19.34 6.24 -12.25
N GLU A 124 -19.81 7.23 -11.48
CA GLU A 124 -19.16 8.54 -11.46
C GLU A 124 -17.88 8.51 -10.61
N MET A 125 -16.74 8.84 -11.21
CA MET A 125 -15.46 8.99 -10.49
C MET A 125 -15.41 10.34 -9.77
N VAL A 126 -15.49 10.30 -8.43
CA VAL A 126 -15.45 11.50 -7.59
C VAL A 126 -14.06 11.73 -7.00
N ARG A 127 -13.73 12.98 -6.64
CA ARG A 127 -12.49 13.27 -5.91
C ARG A 127 -12.54 12.55 -4.56
N SER A 128 -11.47 11.83 -4.21
CA SER A 128 -11.42 11.04 -2.98
C SER A 128 -11.49 11.94 -1.75
N ALA A 129 -12.39 11.60 -0.83
CA ALA A 129 -12.47 12.19 0.50
C ALA A 129 -11.72 11.30 1.52
N VAL A 130 -11.24 11.93 2.59
CA VAL A 130 -10.76 11.26 3.80
C VAL A 130 -11.89 11.28 4.83
N ALA A 131 -12.11 10.15 5.52
CA ALA A 131 -13.09 10.10 6.61
C ALA A 131 -12.70 11.11 7.70
N GLY A 132 -13.54 12.10 7.96
CA GLY A 132 -13.33 13.10 9.00
C GLY A 132 -13.85 12.63 10.36
N SER A 133 -13.47 13.36 11.42
CA SER A 133 -14.05 13.19 12.74
C SER A 133 -15.57 13.38 12.68
N GLY A 134 -16.34 12.30 12.88
CA GLY A 134 -17.80 12.30 12.79
C GLY A 134 -18.40 11.55 11.59
N GLY A 135 -17.57 10.95 10.72
CA GLY A 135 -18.05 10.09 9.63
C GLY A 135 -18.38 10.83 8.32
N GLU A 136 -18.31 12.16 8.27
CA GLU A 136 -18.39 12.92 7.02
C GLU A 136 -17.06 12.91 6.27
N GLY A 137 -17.08 12.56 4.98
CA GLY A 137 -15.91 12.60 4.12
C GLY A 137 -15.52 14.03 3.78
N THR A 138 -14.28 14.44 4.06
CA THR A 138 -13.76 15.75 3.65
C THR A 138 -12.70 15.60 2.56
N VAL A 139 -12.84 16.37 1.48
CA VAL A 139 -11.82 16.46 0.43
C VAL A 139 -10.64 17.29 0.97
N ARG A 140 -9.47 16.69 1.08
CA ARG A 140 -8.24 17.35 1.58
C ARG A 140 -7.06 16.97 0.69
N ASP A 141 -6.05 17.83 0.63
CA ASP A 141 -4.81 17.55 -0.13
C ASP A 141 -3.93 16.45 0.50
N LEU A 142 -4.35 15.94 1.67
CA LEU A 142 -3.82 14.72 2.30
C LEU A 142 -4.01 13.48 1.40
N ARG A 143 -5.05 13.49 0.55
CA ARG A 143 -5.34 12.45 -0.44
C ARG A 143 -5.63 13.07 -1.80
N VAL A 144 -4.75 12.84 -2.76
CA VAL A 144 -4.88 13.36 -4.13
C VAL A 144 -5.17 12.19 -5.08
N SER A 145 -6.44 11.79 -5.14
CA SER A 145 -6.95 10.74 -6.03
C SER A 145 -8.39 10.97 -6.46
N GLN A 146 -8.83 10.21 -7.47
CA GLN A 146 -10.24 10.00 -7.80
C GLN A 146 -10.64 8.58 -7.41
N GLN A 147 -11.90 8.36 -7.05
CA GLN A 147 -12.41 7.04 -6.69
C GLN A 147 -13.85 6.80 -7.10
N THR A 148 -14.18 5.53 -7.23
CA THR A 148 -15.55 4.99 -7.28
C THR A 148 -15.64 3.71 -6.45
N TRP A 149 -16.84 3.17 -6.29
CA TRP A 149 -17.12 2.00 -5.47
C TRP A 149 -17.88 0.96 -6.27
N LEU A 150 -17.37 -0.26 -6.29
CA LEU A 150 -17.97 -1.38 -7.01
C LEU A 150 -18.53 -2.42 -6.05
N ASP A 151 -19.81 -2.75 -6.23
CA ASP A 151 -20.42 -3.91 -5.57
C ASP A 151 -19.94 -5.24 -6.20
N TYR A 152 -20.28 -6.36 -5.57
CA TYR A 152 -19.81 -7.69 -5.98
C TYR A 152 -20.79 -8.46 -6.89
N LYS A 153 -21.69 -7.75 -7.61
CA LYS A 153 -22.74 -8.39 -8.42
C LYS A 153 -22.31 -8.75 -9.83
N SER A 154 -21.48 -7.93 -10.49
CA SER A 154 -21.04 -8.21 -11.86
C SER A 154 -20.18 -9.48 -11.89
N PRO A 155 -20.09 -10.21 -13.02
CA PRO A 155 -19.34 -11.47 -13.08
C PRO A 155 -17.86 -11.31 -12.67
N VAL A 156 -17.21 -10.21 -13.07
CA VAL A 156 -15.82 -9.94 -12.69
C VAL A 156 -15.70 -9.60 -11.20
N MET A 157 -16.62 -8.81 -10.65
CA MET A 157 -16.58 -8.43 -9.25
C MET A 157 -16.94 -9.60 -8.33
N ASN A 158 -17.83 -10.50 -8.76
CA ASN A 158 -18.08 -11.75 -8.05
C ASN A 158 -16.81 -12.63 -8.00
N SER A 159 -16.05 -12.68 -9.09
CA SER A 159 -14.74 -13.36 -9.12
C SER A 159 -13.76 -12.72 -8.13
N VAL A 160 -13.71 -11.38 -8.04
CA VAL A 160 -12.88 -10.65 -7.08
C VAL A 160 -13.25 -11.03 -5.65
N GLY A 161 -14.54 -11.02 -5.31
CA GLY A 161 -15.02 -11.41 -3.98
C GLY A 161 -14.63 -12.84 -3.59
N ARG A 162 -14.72 -13.79 -4.53
CA ARG A 162 -14.26 -15.18 -4.31
C ARG A 162 -12.76 -15.27 -4.07
N ILE A 163 -11.96 -14.52 -4.84
CA ILE A 163 -10.51 -14.46 -4.64
C ILE A 163 -10.19 -13.97 -3.22
N ILE A 164 -10.82 -12.87 -2.78
CA ILE A 164 -10.63 -12.35 -1.42
C ILE A 164 -11.04 -13.38 -0.36
N GLN A 165 -12.20 -14.02 -0.52
CA GLN A 165 -12.65 -15.08 0.39
C GLN A 165 -11.63 -16.23 0.49
N PHE A 166 -11.08 -16.71 -0.64
CA PHE A 166 -10.15 -17.83 -0.64
C PHE A 166 -8.77 -17.45 -0.08
N VAL A 167 -8.31 -16.22 -0.29
CA VAL A 167 -7.02 -15.74 0.23
C VAL A 167 -7.11 -15.35 1.71
N SER A 168 -8.16 -14.66 2.11
CA SER A 168 -8.30 -14.16 3.48
C SER A 168 -8.90 -15.18 4.44
N GLY A 169 -9.74 -16.09 3.93
CA GLY A 169 -10.57 -16.97 4.74
C GLY A 169 -11.80 -16.29 5.35
N PHE A 170 -12.02 -15.00 5.08
CA PHE A 170 -13.15 -14.23 5.61
C PHE A 170 -14.43 -14.44 4.81
N ASP A 171 -15.56 -14.18 5.49
CA ASP A 171 -16.86 -14.11 4.86
C ASP A 171 -17.08 -12.74 4.22
N MET A 172 -17.49 -12.74 2.95
CA MET A 172 -17.75 -11.51 2.20
C MET A 172 -18.95 -10.71 2.72
N ALA A 173 -19.77 -11.27 3.63
CA ALA A 173 -20.82 -10.52 4.32
C ALA A 173 -20.28 -9.30 5.09
N GLY A 174 -19.04 -9.37 5.59
CA GLY A 174 -18.37 -8.25 6.27
C GLY A 174 -17.60 -7.32 5.32
N ALA A 175 -17.67 -7.50 4.01
CA ALA A 175 -16.86 -6.72 3.07
C ALA A 175 -17.55 -5.40 2.70
N GLU A 176 -16.79 -4.31 2.73
CA GLU A 176 -17.17 -3.09 2.02
C GLU A 176 -17.12 -3.30 0.51
N HIS A 177 -17.84 -2.47 -0.25
CA HIS A 177 -17.66 -2.37 -1.70
C HIS A 177 -16.19 -2.10 -2.05
N MET A 178 -15.73 -2.61 -3.19
CA MET A 178 -14.35 -2.37 -3.60
C MET A 178 -14.19 -0.91 -4.03
N GLN A 179 -13.30 -0.19 -3.35
CA GLN A 179 -12.91 1.15 -3.76
C GLN A 179 -11.90 1.08 -4.89
N VAL A 180 -12.30 1.51 -6.09
CA VAL A 180 -11.36 1.70 -7.21
C VAL A 180 -10.84 3.12 -7.14
N ALA A 181 -9.52 3.30 -6.96
CA ALA A 181 -8.90 4.60 -6.85
C ALA A 181 -7.79 4.81 -7.89
N ASN A 182 -7.68 6.04 -8.40
CA ASN A 182 -6.67 6.47 -9.36
C ASN A 182 -5.84 7.63 -8.79
N TYR A 183 -4.52 7.46 -8.77
CA TYR A 183 -3.53 8.46 -8.43
C TYR A 183 -2.72 8.78 -9.70
N GLY A 184 -2.89 9.99 -10.24
CA GLY A 184 -2.04 10.51 -11.32
C GLY A 184 -0.67 10.97 -10.82
N VAL A 185 0.10 11.65 -11.66
CA VAL A 185 1.40 12.23 -11.27
C VAL A 185 1.25 13.15 -10.06
N GLY A 186 2.08 12.97 -9.04
CA GLY A 186 2.00 13.65 -7.75
C GLY A 186 0.89 13.15 -6.83
N GLY A 187 -0.01 12.30 -7.32
CA GLY A 187 -1.05 11.66 -6.54
C GLY A 187 -0.45 10.82 -5.42
N GLN A 188 -0.94 11.04 -4.20
CA GLN A 188 -0.44 10.43 -2.97
C GLN A 188 -1.57 10.25 -1.96
N TYR A 189 -1.29 9.50 -0.91
CA TYR A 189 -2.10 9.46 0.29
C TYR A 189 -1.19 9.46 1.51
N GLU A 190 -1.34 10.49 2.36
CA GLU A 190 -0.59 10.61 3.60
C GLU A 190 -0.75 9.39 4.53
N PRO A 191 0.22 9.16 5.43
CA PRO A 191 0.15 8.06 6.39
C PRO A 191 -1.14 8.05 7.22
N HIS A 192 -1.86 6.94 7.17
CA HIS A 192 -3.15 6.76 7.83
C HIS A 192 -3.35 5.30 8.30
N PRO A 193 -4.19 5.08 9.31
CA PRO A 193 -4.74 3.77 9.60
C PRO A 193 -5.94 3.48 8.69
N ASP A 194 -6.22 2.20 8.48
CA ASP A 194 -7.48 1.78 7.84
C ASP A 194 -8.60 1.50 8.84
N TYR A 195 -8.26 1.18 10.09
CA TYR A 195 -9.23 1.03 11.18
C TYR A 195 -9.81 2.40 11.59
N PHE A 196 -10.97 2.39 12.25
CA PHE A 196 -11.59 3.62 12.73
C PHE A 196 -10.99 4.07 14.07
N GLU A 197 -10.40 5.27 14.10
CA GLU A 197 -9.80 5.81 15.34
C GLU A 197 -10.85 6.26 16.35
N VAL A 198 -12.00 6.76 15.88
CA VAL A 198 -13.06 7.34 16.72
C VAL A 198 -14.42 6.88 16.19
N ASN A 199 -15.19 6.21 17.06
CA ASN A 199 -16.58 5.77 16.84
C ASN A 199 -16.81 4.95 15.55
N LEU A 200 -17.13 3.67 15.72
CA LEU A 200 -17.54 2.84 14.60
C LEU A 200 -18.80 3.40 13.92
N PRO A 201 -18.81 3.52 12.58
CA PRO A 201 -20.02 3.88 11.86
C PRO A 201 -21.15 2.87 12.16
N LYS A 202 -22.36 3.37 12.46
CA LYS A 202 -23.49 2.53 12.90
C LYS A 202 -23.94 1.49 11.87
N ASN A 203 -23.60 1.70 10.60
CA ASN A 203 -23.96 0.84 9.48
C ASN A 203 -23.03 -0.36 9.31
N PHE A 204 -21.95 -0.46 10.09
CA PHE A 204 -21.01 -1.56 10.02
C PHE A 204 -20.94 -2.33 11.33
N GLU A 205 -20.84 -3.66 11.23
CA GLU A 205 -20.63 -4.53 12.38
C GLU A 205 -19.13 -4.70 12.63
N GLY A 206 -18.62 -3.99 13.63
CA GLY A 206 -17.22 -4.04 14.04
C GLY A 206 -16.28 -3.20 13.15
N ASP A 207 -15.05 -3.03 13.63
CA ASP A 207 -14.01 -2.29 12.90
C ASP A 207 -13.45 -3.13 11.73
N ARG A 208 -12.75 -2.46 10.81
CA ARG A 208 -12.08 -3.08 9.67
C ARG A 208 -10.97 -3.99 10.15
N ILE A 209 -11.20 -5.31 10.13
CA ILE A 209 -10.28 -6.34 10.61
C ILE A 209 -9.06 -6.54 9.69
N SER A 210 -9.22 -6.28 8.39
CA SER A 210 -8.15 -6.42 7.40
C SER A 210 -8.37 -5.52 6.19
N THR A 211 -7.28 -5.29 5.47
CA THR A 211 -7.29 -4.62 4.17
C THR A 211 -6.72 -5.56 3.13
N SER A 212 -7.41 -5.63 1.99
CA SER A 212 -7.00 -6.33 0.78
C SER A 212 -6.93 -5.33 -0.36
N MET A 213 -5.73 -5.06 -0.88
CA MET A 213 -5.51 -4.06 -1.92
C MET A 213 -4.91 -4.68 -3.17
N PHE A 214 -5.62 -4.63 -4.28
CA PHE A 214 -5.09 -4.97 -5.59
C PHE A 214 -4.35 -3.78 -6.21
N TYR A 215 -3.19 -4.05 -6.81
CA TYR A 215 -2.59 -3.14 -7.78
C TYR A 215 -3.21 -3.41 -9.16
N LEU A 216 -3.95 -2.44 -9.69
CA LEU A 216 -4.66 -2.56 -10.98
C LEU A 216 -3.84 -1.99 -12.16
N SER A 217 -2.75 -1.29 -11.87
CA SER A 217 -1.78 -0.83 -12.86
C SER A 217 -0.34 -1.03 -12.37
N ASP A 218 0.58 -1.12 -13.32
CA ASP A 218 2.00 -0.92 -13.05
C ASP A 218 2.28 0.58 -12.93
N VAL A 219 3.33 0.93 -12.18
CA VAL A 219 3.79 2.31 -12.01
C VAL A 219 5.26 2.35 -12.35
N GLU A 220 5.66 3.15 -13.35
CA GLU A 220 7.06 3.15 -13.77
C GLU A 220 7.98 3.74 -12.70
N GLN A 221 7.51 4.75 -11.95
CA GLN A 221 8.28 5.32 -10.85
C GLN A 221 7.39 5.95 -9.77
N GLY A 222 7.74 5.70 -8.50
CA GLY A 222 6.97 6.17 -7.35
C GLY A 222 5.74 5.29 -7.09
N GLY A 223 4.75 5.82 -6.36
CA GLY A 223 3.49 5.09 -6.12
C GLY A 223 3.58 3.95 -5.11
N TYR A 224 4.67 3.82 -4.36
CA TYR A 224 4.89 2.70 -3.43
C TYR A 224 3.85 2.75 -2.31
N THR A 225 3.49 1.58 -1.79
CA THR A 225 2.78 1.50 -0.50
C THR A 225 3.81 1.27 0.59
N VAL A 226 3.80 2.08 1.64
CA VAL A 226 4.82 2.03 2.70
C VAL A 226 4.18 1.92 4.07
N PHE A 227 4.74 1.07 4.94
CA PHE A 227 4.35 0.96 6.34
C PHE A 227 5.38 1.67 7.20
N THR A 228 5.06 2.90 7.58
CA THR A 228 6.03 3.86 8.11
C THR A 228 6.62 3.47 9.47
N LYS A 229 5.81 2.77 10.28
CA LYS A 229 6.20 2.25 11.59
C LYS A 229 6.94 0.90 11.51
N LEU A 230 6.89 0.22 10.36
CA LEU A 230 7.45 -1.14 10.16
C LEU A 230 8.68 -1.17 9.25
N ASN A 231 9.11 -0.04 8.68
CA ASN A 231 10.23 0.01 7.73
C ASN A 231 10.04 -0.89 6.48
N VAL A 232 8.78 -1.09 6.07
CA VAL A 232 8.39 -1.90 4.90
C VAL A 232 7.95 -0.98 3.76
N PHE A 233 8.34 -1.32 2.53
CA PHE A 233 7.81 -0.71 1.31
C PHE A 233 7.42 -1.78 0.30
N LEU A 234 6.44 -1.47 -0.52
CA LEU A 234 5.86 -2.35 -1.53
C LEU A 234 5.77 -1.60 -2.86
N PRO A 235 6.52 -2.02 -3.91
CA PRO A 235 6.33 -1.48 -5.24
C PRO A 235 4.98 -1.95 -5.82
N PRO A 236 4.27 -1.13 -6.61
CA PRO A 236 3.08 -1.58 -7.33
C PRO A 236 3.44 -2.65 -8.37
N VAL A 237 2.74 -3.78 -8.33
CA VAL A 237 2.88 -4.88 -9.29
C VAL A 237 1.51 -5.23 -9.81
N LYS A 238 1.21 -4.94 -11.07
CA LYS A 238 -0.12 -5.13 -11.64
C LYS A 238 -0.63 -6.56 -11.45
N GLY A 239 -1.87 -6.68 -10.98
CA GLY A 239 -2.54 -7.94 -10.72
C GLY A 239 -2.16 -8.61 -9.40
N ALA A 240 -1.19 -8.07 -8.66
CA ALA A 240 -0.88 -8.55 -7.31
C ALA A 240 -1.87 -8.00 -6.28
N LEU A 241 -2.11 -8.81 -5.25
CA LEU A 241 -2.90 -8.47 -4.06
C LEU A 241 -1.95 -8.29 -2.88
N VAL A 242 -2.08 -7.20 -2.14
CA VAL A 242 -1.45 -7.03 -0.84
C VAL A 242 -2.52 -7.20 0.23
N MET A 243 -2.22 -7.96 1.29
CA MET A 243 -3.12 -8.11 2.43
C MET A 243 -2.38 -7.94 3.75
N TRP A 244 -3.03 -7.25 4.69
CA TRP A 244 -2.60 -7.13 6.08
C TRP A 244 -3.82 -7.03 7.01
N HIS A 245 -3.59 -7.30 8.30
CA HIS A 245 -4.62 -7.19 9.33
C HIS A 245 -4.48 -5.87 10.08
N ASN A 246 -5.55 -5.08 10.14
CA ASN A 246 -5.57 -3.80 10.87
C ASN A 246 -5.81 -4.00 12.37
N LEU A 247 -6.38 -5.15 12.74
CA LEU A 247 -6.68 -5.50 14.13
C LEU A 247 -5.93 -6.77 14.54
N HIS A 248 -5.48 -6.74 15.80
CA HIS A 248 -5.00 -7.88 16.55
C HIS A 248 -6.05 -9.00 16.62
N ARG A 249 -5.64 -10.20 17.05
CA ARG A 249 -6.58 -11.32 17.27
C ARG A 249 -7.61 -10.98 18.35
N SER A 250 -7.28 -10.07 19.27
CA SER A 250 -8.21 -9.55 20.29
C SER A 250 -9.11 -8.41 19.80
N LEU A 251 -9.16 -8.14 18.50
CA LEU A 251 -9.88 -7.03 17.86
C LEU A 251 -9.42 -5.62 18.26
N HIS A 252 -8.35 -5.51 19.04
CA HIS A 252 -7.71 -4.22 19.31
C HIS A 252 -6.98 -3.72 18.06
N VAL A 253 -6.99 -2.40 17.86
CA VAL A 253 -6.27 -1.76 16.75
C VAL A 253 -4.76 -2.03 16.81
N ASP A 254 -4.20 -2.35 15.65
CA ASP A 254 -2.77 -2.51 15.45
C ASP A 254 -2.15 -1.24 14.84
N ALA A 255 -1.75 -0.29 15.69
CA ALA A 255 -1.12 0.96 15.28
C ALA A 255 0.17 0.79 14.45
N ARG A 256 0.74 -0.42 14.40
CA ARG A 256 1.90 -0.74 13.56
C ARG A 256 1.57 -0.68 12.07
N THR A 257 0.30 -0.86 11.67
CA THR A 257 -0.12 -0.88 10.25
C THR A 257 -0.32 0.50 9.63
N LEU A 258 0.15 1.57 10.29
CA LEU A 258 0.15 2.93 9.72
C LEU A 258 0.89 2.94 8.38
N HIS A 259 0.14 3.18 7.31
CA HIS A 259 0.62 3.02 5.95
C HIS A 259 0.23 4.21 5.07
N ALA A 260 0.90 4.33 3.93
CA ALA A 260 0.77 5.48 3.04
C ALA A 260 0.95 5.09 1.57
N GLY A 261 0.38 5.89 0.69
CA GLY A 261 0.66 5.85 -0.75
C GLY A 261 1.65 6.93 -1.14
N CYS A 262 2.89 6.54 -1.45
CA CYS A 262 3.92 7.46 -1.91
C CYS A 262 3.51 8.15 -3.23
N PRO A 263 4.00 9.38 -3.49
CA PRO A 263 3.75 10.10 -4.73
C PRO A 263 4.08 9.27 -5.97
N VAL A 264 3.18 9.27 -6.95
CA VAL A 264 3.48 8.78 -8.30
C VAL A 264 4.38 9.79 -9.01
N ILE A 265 5.51 9.35 -9.55
CA ILE A 265 6.45 10.21 -10.26
C ILE A 265 6.26 10.06 -11.77
N VAL A 266 6.13 8.81 -12.24
CA VAL A 266 5.88 8.49 -13.66
C VAL A 266 4.79 7.41 -13.72
N GLY A 267 3.80 7.66 -14.58
CA GLY A 267 2.66 6.76 -14.79
C GLY A 267 1.41 7.17 -14.01
N SER A 268 0.57 6.19 -13.73
CA SER A 268 -0.65 6.32 -12.94
C SER A 268 -0.84 5.07 -12.10
N LYS A 269 -1.05 5.26 -10.79
CA LYS A 269 -1.33 4.17 -9.86
C LYS A 269 -2.84 4.00 -9.77
N ARG A 270 -3.34 2.85 -10.18
CA ARG A 270 -4.72 2.41 -9.97
C ARG A 270 -4.75 1.26 -8.98
N ILE A 271 -5.63 1.34 -8.00
CA ILE A 271 -5.78 0.30 -6.97
C ILE A 271 -7.25 -0.07 -6.79
N GLY A 272 -7.49 -1.30 -6.33
CA GLY A 272 -8.79 -1.78 -5.86
C GLY A 272 -8.66 -2.16 -4.39
N ASN A 273 -9.19 -1.32 -3.50
CA ASN A 273 -9.10 -1.52 -2.06
C ASN A 273 -10.38 -2.15 -1.51
N ILE A 274 -10.24 -3.17 -0.67
CA ILE A 274 -11.33 -3.92 -0.07
C ILE A 274 -11.06 -4.00 1.42
N TRP A 275 -11.94 -3.39 2.21
CA TRP A 275 -11.92 -3.50 3.66
C TRP A 275 -12.89 -4.58 4.11
N MET A 276 -12.43 -5.41 5.04
CA MET A 276 -13.26 -6.43 5.69
C MET A 276 -13.51 -5.99 7.12
N HIS A 277 -14.76 -6.03 7.57
CA HIS A 277 -15.14 -5.80 8.96
C HIS A 277 -15.00 -7.05 9.82
N SER A 278 -14.87 -6.85 11.13
CA SER A 278 -14.74 -7.93 12.11
C SER A 278 -16.06 -8.66 12.38
N GLY A 279 -17.21 -8.03 12.15
CA GLY A 279 -18.50 -8.70 12.18
C GLY A 279 -18.62 -9.76 11.09
N TYR A 280 -19.38 -10.81 11.38
CA TYR A 280 -19.55 -12.01 10.55
C TYR A 280 -18.30 -12.90 10.44
N GLN A 281 -17.23 -12.61 11.20
CA GLN A 281 -15.96 -13.34 11.16
C GLN A 281 -15.70 -14.17 12.42
N GLU A 282 -16.69 -14.33 13.30
CA GLU A 282 -16.55 -14.94 14.63
C GLU A 282 -15.99 -16.37 14.55
N PHE A 283 -16.43 -17.12 13.54
CA PHE A 283 -15.98 -18.49 13.29
C PHE A 283 -14.85 -18.61 12.26
N ARG A 284 -14.53 -17.52 11.55
CA ARG A 284 -13.48 -17.47 10.52
C ARG A 284 -12.13 -17.06 11.09
N ARG A 285 -12.12 -16.12 12.04
CA ARG A 285 -10.91 -15.63 12.72
C ARG A 285 -11.20 -15.49 14.22
N PRO A 286 -11.26 -16.63 14.95
CA PRO A 286 -11.51 -16.59 16.39
C PRO A 286 -10.40 -15.81 17.12
N CYS A 287 -10.79 -15.18 18.22
CA CYS A 287 -9.87 -14.53 19.15
C CYS A 287 -8.93 -15.57 19.78
N ASN A 288 -7.70 -15.14 20.09
CA ASN A 288 -6.79 -15.94 20.88
C ASN A 288 -7.16 -15.87 22.37
N LEU A 289 -6.76 -16.89 23.14
CA LEU A 289 -6.94 -16.92 24.61
C LEU A 289 -6.18 -15.78 25.32
N THR A 290 -5.09 -15.32 24.72
CA THR A 290 -4.25 -14.22 25.22
C THR A 290 -4.22 -13.08 24.22
N SER A 291 -4.44 -11.85 24.69
CA SER A 291 -4.36 -10.66 23.84
C SER A 291 -2.91 -10.38 23.44
N ASP A 292 -2.70 -10.09 22.14
CA ASP A 292 -1.45 -9.63 21.54
C ASP A 292 -1.42 -8.11 21.33
N SER A 293 -2.43 -7.38 21.80
CA SER A 293 -2.53 -5.92 21.65
C SER A 293 -1.37 -5.15 22.27
N TYR A 294 -0.64 -5.74 23.22
CA TYR A 294 0.55 -5.12 23.81
C TYR A 294 1.66 -4.83 22.78
N LYS A 295 1.70 -5.58 21.67
CA LYS A 295 2.70 -5.41 20.60
C LYS A 295 2.58 -4.07 19.90
N SER A 296 1.40 -3.44 19.89
CA SER A 296 1.19 -2.14 19.26
C SER A 296 1.31 -0.97 20.24
N LEU A 297 1.51 -1.19 21.54
CA LEU A 297 1.53 -0.11 22.55
C LEU A 297 2.62 0.92 22.29
N ALA A 298 3.83 0.48 21.90
CA ALA A 298 4.96 1.37 21.60
C ALA A 298 4.79 2.22 20.33
N TYR A 299 3.68 2.02 19.59
CA TYR A 299 3.43 2.65 18.29
C TYR A 299 2.24 3.62 18.29
N ARG A 300 1.56 3.77 19.44
CA ARG A 300 0.37 4.63 19.60
C ARG A 300 0.68 6.11 19.83
N ASP A 301 1.95 6.46 19.98
CA ASP A 301 2.47 7.84 20.08
C ASP A 301 2.76 8.46 18.70
#